data_AF-A0AAV3SAI7-F1
#
_entry.id   AF-A0AAV3SAI7-F1
#
_cell.length_a   1.000
_cell.length_b   1.000
_cell.length_c   1.000
_cell.angle_alpha   90.00
_cell.angle_beta   90.00
_cell.angle_gamma   90.00
#
_symmetry.space_group_name_H-M   'P 1'
#
loop_
_entity.id
_entity.type
_entity.pdbx_description
1 polymer ?
#
loop_
_entity_poly.entity_id
_entity_poly.type
_entity_poly.pdbx_seq_one_letter_code
_entity_poly.pdbx_strand_id
1 'polypeptide(L)'
;MKAGGIMDIAGNYAIVDDATGEEVVVLDEDYSLFAENWTVRDPDTGTALATIESRNKLLEVFRHFVGAAGLIPHKYDIKDAKGDHVGSIEGQFSLKDKYTVTIDDASDVPKEAVIAAACVLDALEGS
;
A
#
# COMPACT_ATOMS: atom_id res chain seq x y z
N MET A 1 19.77 -18.20 -24.58
CA MET A 1 19.12 -17.92 -23.28
C MET A 1 17.91 -17.06 -23.57
N LYS A 2 16.69 -17.46 -23.17
CA LYS A 2 15.44 -16.79 -23.54
C LYS A 2 14.73 -16.23 -22.31
N ALA A 3 14.51 -14.92 -22.37
CA ALA A 3 13.38 -14.14 -21.85
C ALA A 3 12.98 -14.35 -20.39
N GLY A 4 13.66 -13.63 -19.48
CA GLY A 4 13.06 -13.14 -18.24
C GLY A 4 12.60 -11.70 -18.45
N GLY A 5 11.71 -11.48 -19.42
CA GLY A 5 10.99 -10.21 -19.51
C GLY A 5 9.93 -10.23 -18.42
N ILE A 6 10.31 -9.88 -17.20
CA ILE A 6 9.34 -9.37 -16.23
C ILE A 6 8.76 -8.16 -16.94
N MET A 7 7.48 -8.26 -17.28
CA MET A 7 6.76 -7.22 -17.98
C MET A 7 6.69 -6.04 -17.01
N ASP A 8 7.57 -5.07 -17.23
CA ASP A 8 7.74 -3.84 -16.47
C ASP A 8 6.50 -2.96 -16.71
N ILE A 9 5.40 -3.31 -16.05
CA ILE A 9 4.22 -2.45 -15.86
C ILE A 9 4.24 -2.09 -14.38
N ALA A 10 5.32 -1.46 -13.93
CA ALA A 10 5.38 -0.81 -12.63
C ALA A 10 4.76 0.58 -12.79
N GLY A 11 3.58 0.79 -12.20
CA GLY A 11 2.99 2.12 -12.10
C GLY A 11 3.80 2.95 -11.11
N ASN A 12 4.50 3.98 -11.58
CA ASN A 12 5.16 4.96 -10.72
C ASN A 12 4.26 6.18 -10.55
N TYR A 13 3.83 6.45 -9.33
CA TYR A 13 2.96 7.58 -9.00
C TYR A 13 3.67 8.53 -8.03
N ALA A 14 3.77 9.81 -8.38
CA ALA A 14 4.26 10.83 -7.46
C ALA A 14 3.09 11.48 -6.73
N ILE A 15 3.25 11.67 -5.42
CA ILE A 15 2.36 12.54 -4.63
C ILE A 15 3.03 13.88 -4.50
N VAL A 16 2.29 14.91 -4.90
CA VAL A 16 2.75 16.28 -4.97
C VAL A 16 1.98 17.10 -3.95
N ASP A 17 2.67 17.91 -3.17
CA ASP A 17 2.05 18.90 -2.32
C ASP A 17 1.41 19.99 -3.19
N ASP A 18 0.11 20.22 -3.05
CA ASP A 18 -0.63 21.18 -3.89
C ASP A 18 -0.23 22.64 -3.60
N ALA A 19 0.23 22.95 -2.39
CA ALA A 19 0.63 24.29 -2.00
C ALA A 19 2.03 24.67 -2.50
N THR A 20 2.98 23.73 -2.52
CA THR A 20 4.36 23.97 -2.94
C THR A 20 4.68 23.48 -4.35
N GLY A 21 3.95 22.48 -4.84
CA GLY A 21 4.24 21.77 -6.09
C GLY A 21 5.41 20.80 -5.98
N GLU A 22 5.89 20.50 -4.76
CA GLU A 22 7.02 19.60 -4.53
C GLU A 22 6.55 18.14 -4.45
N GLU A 23 7.34 17.23 -5.00
CA GLU A 23 7.13 15.80 -4.81
C GLU A 23 7.43 15.44 -3.35
N VAL A 24 6.47 14.79 -2.71
CA VAL A 24 6.56 14.39 -1.31
C VAL A 24 7.05 12.95 -1.21
N VAL A 25 6.50 12.07 -2.04
CA VAL A 25 6.93 10.67 -2.18
C VAL A 25 6.61 10.14 -3.57
N VAL A 26 7.37 9.12 -3.98
CA VAL A 26 7.09 8.31 -5.17
C VAL A 26 6.61 6.92 -4.73
N LEU A 27 5.61 6.40 -5.41
CA LEU A 27 4.99 5.11 -5.14
C LEU A 27 5.32 4.19 -6.30
N ASP A 28 5.87 3.04 -5.95
CA ASP A 28 6.33 2.01 -6.87
C ASP A 28 5.49 0.75 -6.62
N GLU A 29 4.68 0.39 -7.61
CA GLU A 29 3.86 -0.81 -7.56
C GLU A 29 4.70 -2.04 -7.87
N ASP A 30 4.86 -2.93 -6.90
CA ASP A 30 5.45 -4.24 -7.13
C ASP A 30 4.35 -5.22 -7.53
N TYR A 31 4.13 -5.35 -8.84
CA TYR A 31 3.16 -6.26 -9.43
C TYR A 31 3.60 -7.73 -9.24
N SER A 32 3.36 -8.27 -8.05
CA SER A 32 3.42 -9.72 -7.84
C SER A 32 2.11 -10.34 -8.30
N LEU A 33 2.17 -11.43 -9.07
CA LEU A 33 0.99 -12.20 -9.56
C LEU A 33 -0.01 -12.61 -8.46
N PHE A 34 0.34 -12.46 -7.19
CA PHE A 34 -0.45 -12.91 -6.05
C PHE A 34 -0.58 -11.88 -4.92
N ALA A 35 0.05 -10.70 -5.01
CA ALA A 35 -0.02 -9.68 -3.95
C ALA A 35 0.19 -8.29 -4.53
N GLU A 36 -0.71 -7.37 -4.17
CA GLU A 36 -0.54 -5.94 -4.35
C GLU A 36 0.37 -5.45 -3.21
N ASN A 37 1.64 -5.25 -3.54
CA ASN A 37 2.62 -4.67 -2.64
C ASN A 37 3.06 -3.32 -3.22
N TRP A 38 3.20 -2.34 -2.36
CA TRP A 38 3.61 -1.00 -2.75
C TRP A 38 4.83 -0.59 -1.98
N THR A 39 5.79 0.01 -2.66
CA THR A 39 6.97 0.62 -2.03
C THR A 39 6.84 2.13 -2.10
N VAL A 40 6.89 2.79 -0.95
CA VAL A 40 6.96 4.25 -0.85
C VAL A 40 8.43 4.64 -0.85
N ARG A 41 8.80 5.56 -1.74
CA ARG A 41 10.18 6.00 -1.98
C ARG A 41 10.32 7.51 -1.80
N ASP A 42 11.51 7.88 -1.35
CA ASP A 42 11.96 9.26 -1.38
C ASP A 42 12.10 9.72 -2.85
N PRO A 43 11.53 10.87 -3.24
CA PRO A 43 11.49 11.32 -4.64
C PRO A 43 12.88 11.68 -5.17
N ASP A 44 13.75 12.23 -4.32
CA ASP A 44 15.07 12.71 -4.71
C ASP A 44 16.09 11.57 -4.84
N THR A 45 16.04 10.62 -3.91
CA THR A 45 17.04 9.54 -3.79
C THR A 45 16.56 8.19 -4.31
N GLY A 46 15.25 8.00 -4.45
CA GLY A 46 14.63 6.71 -4.79
C GLY A 46 14.70 5.68 -3.65
N THR A 47 15.18 6.07 -2.47
CA THR A 47 15.36 5.18 -1.32
C THR A 47 13.99 4.72 -0.82
N ALA A 48 13.84 3.42 -0.54
CA ALA A 48 12.62 2.89 0.07
C ALA A 48 12.48 3.46 1.49
N LEU A 49 11.34 4.11 1.75
CA LEU A 49 10.96 4.67 3.03
C LEU A 49 10.03 3.72 3.79
N ALA A 50 9.11 3.10 3.06
CA ALA A 50 8.13 2.17 3.63
C ALA A 50 7.63 1.16 2.59
N THR A 51 7.07 0.06 3.06
CA THR A 51 6.29 -0.88 2.23
C THR A 51 4.88 -1.00 2.76
N ILE A 52 3.94 -1.23 1.84
CA ILE A 52 2.52 -1.48 2.14
C ILE A 52 2.22 -2.87 1.63
N GLU A 53 1.82 -3.76 2.55
CA GLU A 53 1.60 -5.17 2.26
C GLU A 53 0.17 -5.57 2.60
N SER A 54 -0.51 -6.23 1.66
CA SER A 54 -1.85 -6.79 1.91
C SER A 54 -1.81 -7.97 2.88
N ARG A 55 -2.59 -7.92 3.96
CA ARG A 55 -2.76 -9.06 4.90
C ARG A 55 -3.69 -10.15 4.38
N ASN A 56 -4.37 -9.93 3.25
CA ASN A 56 -5.53 -10.75 2.84
C ASN A 56 -5.19 -12.22 2.49
N LYS A 57 -3.93 -12.60 2.26
CA LYS A 57 -3.54 -13.99 1.94
C LYS A 57 -3.86 -15.02 3.02
N LEU A 58 -3.75 -14.65 4.30
CA LEU A 58 -4.08 -15.57 5.40
C LEU A 58 -5.59 -15.73 5.59
N LEU A 59 -6.36 -14.69 5.26
CA LEU A 59 -7.82 -14.69 5.40
C LEU A 59 -8.52 -15.34 4.20
N GLU A 60 -7.99 -15.27 2.98
CA GLU A 60 -8.56 -15.96 1.81
C GLU A 60 -8.63 -17.48 1.96
N VAL A 61 -7.60 -18.08 2.56
CA VAL A 61 -7.62 -19.52 2.88
C VAL A 61 -8.69 -19.82 3.92
N PHE A 62 -8.83 -18.96 4.95
CA PHE A 62 -9.87 -19.11 5.97
C PHE A 62 -11.29 -18.91 5.41
N ARG A 63 -11.47 -18.01 4.42
CA ARG A 63 -12.73 -17.74 3.71
C ARG A 63 -13.31 -18.98 3.00
N HIS A 64 -12.48 -19.92 2.57
CA HIS A 64 -12.97 -21.17 1.98
C HIS A 64 -13.63 -22.11 3.01
N PHE A 65 -13.28 -21.99 4.30
CA PHE A 65 -13.72 -22.91 5.36
C PHE A 65 -14.92 -22.42 6.18
N VAL A 66 -15.14 -21.10 6.29
CA VAL A 66 -16.27 -20.51 7.01
C VAL A 66 -17.16 -19.80 6.00
N GLY A 67 -18.32 -20.39 5.68
CA GLY A 67 -19.29 -19.92 4.68
C GLY A 67 -19.95 -18.55 4.94
N ALA A 68 -19.30 -17.66 5.67
CA ALA A 68 -19.69 -16.27 5.89
C ALA A 68 -19.00 -15.37 4.85
N ALA A 69 -19.54 -15.35 3.63
CA ALA A 69 -19.09 -14.51 2.52
C ALA A 69 -19.52 -13.03 2.65
N GLY A 70 -19.48 -12.47 3.85
CA GLY A 70 -19.93 -11.09 4.12
C GLY A 70 -18.75 -10.12 4.17
N LEU A 71 -18.36 -9.56 3.02
CA LEU A 71 -17.71 -8.25 2.87
C LEU A 71 -16.71 -7.87 3.99
N ILE A 72 -15.63 -8.64 4.09
CA ILE A 72 -14.55 -8.36 5.04
C ILE A 72 -13.68 -7.26 4.42
N PRO A 73 -13.54 -6.11 5.08
CA PRO A 73 -12.73 -5.01 4.54
C PRO A 73 -11.27 -5.42 4.35
N HIS A 74 -10.63 -4.83 3.35
CA HIS A 74 -9.22 -5.05 3.10
C HIS A 74 -8.38 -4.49 4.25
N LYS A 75 -7.34 -5.23 4.63
CA LYS A 75 -6.37 -4.78 5.63
C LYS A 75 -4.97 -4.82 5.07
N TYR A 76 -4.26 -3.73 5.25
CA TYR A 76 -2.87 -3.55 4.84
C TYR A 76 -2.01 -3.20 6.05
N ASP A 77 -0.77 -3.67 6.04
CA ASP A 77 0.26 -3.22 6.98
C ASP A 77 1.19 -2.25 6.30
N ILE A 78 1.62 -1.24 7.05
CA ILE A 78 2.70 -0.34 6.68
C ILE A 78 3.92 -0.75 7.48
N LYS A 79 5.03 -0.97 6.79
CA LYS A 79 6.32 -1.29 7.38
C LYS A 79 7.37 -0.27 6.98
N ASP A 80 8.34 -0.02 7.83
CA ASP A 80 9.48 0.83 7.50
C ASP A 80 10.47 0.12 6.55
N ALA A 81 11.52 0.83 6.15
CA ALA A 81 12.58 0.28 5.30
C ALA A 81 13.32 -0.94 5.89
N LYS A 82 13.22 -1.18 7.21
CA LYS A 82 13.82 -2.34 7.91
C LYS A 82 12.82 -3.51 8.02
N GLY A 83 11.55 -3.28 7.70
CA GLY A 83 10.46 -4.25 7.83
C GLY A 83 9.75 -4.19 9.19
N ASP A 84 10.08 -3.21 10.03
CA ASP A 84 9.42 -2.99 11.32
C ASP A 84 8.02 -2.41 11.11
N HIS A 85 7.07 -2.81 11.97
CA HIS A 85 5.67 -2.40 11.84
C HIS A 85 5.49 -0.92 12.20
N VAL A 86 4.96 -0.14 11.27
CA VAL A 86 4.69 1.30 11.42
C VAL A 86 3.23 1.57 11.72
N GLY A 87 2.34 0.82 11.09
CA GLY A 87 0.91 1.07 11.17
C GLY A 87 0.10 0.15 10.29
N SER A 88 -1.20 0.42 10.21
CA SER A 88 -2.12 -0.36 9.40
C SER A 88 -3.22 0.49 8.76
N ILE A 89 -3.74 -0.01 7.64
CA ILE A 89 -4.85 0.61 6.91
C ILE A 89 -5.97 -0.42 6.86
N GLU A 90 -7.13 -0.05 7.37
CA GLU A 90 -8.32 -0.90 7.43
C GLU A 90 -9.48 -0.25 6.69
N GLY A 91 -10.01 -0.93 5.68
CA GLY A 91 -11.28 -0.54 5.08
C GLY A 91 -12.42 -0.58 6.11
N GLN A 92 -13.40 0.30 5.97
CA GLN A 92 -14.64 0.26 6.73
C GLN A 92 -15.74 -0.36 5.87
N PHE A 93 -16.67 -1.05 6.51
CA PHE A 93 -17.88 -1.50 5.85
C PHE A 93 -18.78 -0.30 5.53
N SER A 94 -18.68 0.24 4.31
CA SER A 94 -19.48 1.39 3.86
C SER A 94 -19.85 1.31 2.38
N LEU A 95 -20.90 2.04 2.01
CA LEU A 95 -21.38 2.19 0.61
C LEU A 95 -20.43 3.04 -0.26
N LYS A 96 -19.42 3.66 0.34
CA LYS A 96 -18.33 4.40 -0.28
C LYS A 96 -17.03 3.92 0.33
N ASP A 97 -15.93 4.11 -0.38
CA ASP A 97 -14.61 3.75 0.12
C ASP A 97 -14.26 4.64 1.32
N LYS A 98 -13.91 4.00 2.43
CA LYS A 98 -13.56 4.66 3.67
C LYS A 98 -12.55 3.82 4.40
N TYR A 99 -11.39 4.41 4.67
CA TYR A 99 -10.29 3.71 5.33
C TYR A 99 -9.98 4.37 6.67
N THR A 100 -9.52 3.55 7.60
CA THR A 100 -8.94 3.98 8.87
C THR A 100 -7.44 3.72 8.79
N VAL A 101 -6.66 4.79 8.88
CA VAL A 101 -5.20 4.69 8.98
C VAL A 101 -4.82 4.78 10.45
N THR A 102 -4.16 3.75 10.95
CA THR A 102 -3.61 3.71 12.31
C THR A 102 -2.09 3.79 12.21
N ILE A 103 -1.50 4.76 12.90
CA ILE A 103 -0.06 4.94 12.99
C ILE A 103 0.35 4.52 14.40
N ASP A 104 1.06 3.41 14.51
CA ASP A 104 1.51 2.86 15.79
C ASP A 104 2.88 3.43 16.16
N ASP A 105 3.83 3.42 15.21
CA ASP A 105 5.15 4.01 15.34
C ASP A 105 5.68 4.53 14.00
N ALA A 106 5.77 5.84 13.87
CA ALA A 106 6.28 6.51 12.66
C ALA A 106 7.58 7.29 12.93
N SER A 107 8.38 6.91 13.93
CA SER A 107 9.67 7.57 14.16
C SER A 107 10.61 7.46 12.97
N ASP A 108 10.51 6.37 12.20
CA ASP A 108 11.41 6.02 11.12
C ASP A 108 10.82 6.27 9.71
N VAL A 109 9.55 6.73 9.63
CA VAL A 109 8.85 6.97 8.34
C VAL A 109 8.15 8.32 8.35
N PRO A 110 8.30 9.16 7.30
CA PRO A 110 7.56 10.41 7.18
C PRO A 110 6.04 10.17 7.21
N LYS A 111 5.28 11.02 7.92
CA LYS A 111 3.82 10.86 8.02
C LYS A 111 3.13 11.01 6.68
N GLU A 112 3.70 11.85 5.83
CA GLU A 112 3.26 12.09 4.47
C GLU A 112 3.35 10.80 3.64
N ALA A 113 4.38 9.98 3.84
CA ALA A 113 4.52 8.66 3.22
C ALA A 113 3.40 7.70 3.67
N VAL A 114 2.95 7.80 4.92
CA VAL A 114 1.84 7.00 5.46
C VAL A 114 0.49 7.45 4.93
N ILE A 115 0.27 8.75 4.75
CA ILE A 115 -0.97 9.27 4.15
C ILE A 115 -1.02 8.93 2.65
N ALA A 116 0.11 9.10 1.98
CA ALA A 116 0.32 8.72 0.59
C ALA A 116 -0.05 7.26 0.31
N ALA A 117 0.43 6.37 1.18
CA ALA A 117 0.10 4.96 1.18
C ALA A 117 -1.42 4.69 1.17
N ALA A 118 -2.17 5.42 1.99
CA ALA A 118 -3.62 5.27 2.08
C ALA A 118 -4.37 5.83 0.86
N CYS A 119 -3.90 6.95 0.29
CA CYS A 119 -4.50 7.54 -0.91
C CYS A 119 -4.38 6.63 -2.14
N VAL A 120 -3.29 5.87 -2.27
CA VAL A 120 -3.10 4.93 -3.38
C VAL A 120 -4.09 3.77 -3.30
N LEU A 121 -4.33 3.23 -2.12
CA LEU A 121 -5.27 2.11 -1.95
C LEU A 121 -6.70 2.50 -2.34
N ASP A 122 -7.13 3.72 -2.00
CA ASP A 122 -8.42 4.28 -2.42
C ASP A 122 -8.51 4.43 -3.96
N ALA A 123 -7.41 4.84 -4.61
CA ALA A 123 -7.35 5.00 -6.06
C ALA A 123 -7.39 3.67 -6.85
N LEU A 124 -7.06 2.53 -6.23
CA LEU A 124 -6.97 1.22 -6.88
C LEU A 124 -8.26 0.40 -6.77
N GLU A 125 -8.99 0.48 -5.65
CA GLU A 125 -10.23 -0.31 -5.43
C GLU A 125 -11.41 0.15 -6.32
N GLY A 126 -11.27 1.29 -7.03
CA GLY A 126 -12.30 1.88 -7.90
C GLY A 126 -12.15 1.61 -9.41
N SER A 127 -11.32 0.63 -9.83
CA SER A 127 -11.10 0.29 -11.26
C SER A 127 -11.83 -0.97 -11.75
#